data_AF-A0A023FKW7-F1
#
_entry.id   AF-A0A023FKW7-F1
#
_cell.length_a   1.000
_cell.length_b   1.000
_cell.length_c   1.000
_cell.angle_alpha   90.00
_cell.angle_beta   90.00
_cell.angle_gamma   90.00
#
_symmetry.space_group_name_H-M   'P 1'
#
loop_
_entity.id
_entity.type
_entity.pdbx_description
1 polymer ?
#
loop_
_entity_poly.entity_id
_entity_poly.type
_entity_poly.pdbx_seq_one_letter_code
_entity_poly.pdbx_strand_id
1 'polypeptide(L)'
;MLLHTVNLSQGFTAAGAEQRCRQLRDQVHQDSKYQPLTVFQLLLHAAQFELKLKELFQHLLSVKHEKWNTLKKESTEHLQELSEVYSGTKPLTRVEKNANLQAWFSEMSKQIDSLSYEDTTGTGRKIVQLIQALEEVEQFHQLESNLQVKQFLTETRQYLHSMLRIINVKEEVLVTLEVIADLSYAWEIIDSYTPFMQTGIKSDPSMVIKLRATFLKLATALDLPLLRINQANSPDLVSVSQYYSTELVNYVRKVLHIIPETMFGVLARIVELQTTAIKEVPTRLMKDQLKTYAQLDQRYEVAKLTHSISVFTEGILMMKKTLVGIVQIDPKQLLEDGIRRELVNQVMRALHGGLVFNPRPGPVSWCPTLTALGESDGRRTTGRLSTSRTT
;
A
#
# COMPACT_ATOMS: atom_id res chain seq x y z
N MET A 1 24.03 -10.57 -12.52
CA MET A 1 24.23 -10.03 -13.89
C MET A 1 22.87 -9.62 -14.40
N LEU A 2 22.54 -8.34 -14.34
CA LEU A 2 21.33 -7.75 -14.92
C LEU A 2 21.80 -6.68 -15.90
N LEU A 3 21.25 -6.73 -17.12
CA LEU A 3 21.56 -5.90 -18.29
C LEU A 3 22.99 -6.03 -18.86
N HIS A 4 23.07 -6.36 -20.15
CA HIS A 4 24.28 -6.13 -20.96
C HIS A 4 24.50 -4.62 -21.13
N THR A 5 24.89 -3.96 -20.06
CA THR A 5 25.79 -2.82 -20.12
C THR A 5 27.12 -3.34 -19.62
N VAL A 6 28.16 -3.05 -20.40
CA VAL A 6 29.53 -3.50 -20.17
C VAL A 6 29.84 -3.50 -18.67
N ASN A 7 30.18 -4.69 -18.15
CA ASN A 7 30.83 -4.80 -16.85
C ASN A 7 32.04 -3.85 -16.95
N LEU A 8 32.04 -2.74 -16.21
CA LEU A 8 33.13 -1.74 -16.22
C LEU A 8 34.50 -2.33 -15.83
N SER A 9 34.57 -3.64 -15.62
CA SER A 9 35.76 -4.46 -15.40
C SER A 9 36.37 -5.05 -16.69
N GLN A 10 35.73 -4.94 -17.85
CA GLN A 10 36.26 -5.53 -19.10
C GLN A 10 36.19 -4.55 -20.27
N GLY A 11 37.25 -3.74 -20.43
CA GLY A 11 37.54 -3.13 -21.72
C GLY A 11 37.96 -1.66 -21.76
N PHE A 12 38.10 -0.99 -20.63
CA PHE A 12 38.77 0.32 -20.56
C PHE A 12 39.92 0.25 -19.57
N THR A 13 40.92 1.10 -19.73
CA THR A 13 42.08 1.25 -18.85
C THR A 13 41.65 1.66 -17.43
N ALA A 14 41.11 0.70 -16.67
CA ALA A 14 40.07 0.92 -15.66
C ALA A 14 40.57 1.35 -14.26
N ALA A 15 41.80 1.05 -13.87
CA ALA A 15 42.22 1.22 -12.47
C ALA A 15 42.16 2.69 -11.98
N GLY A 16 42.59 3.66 -12.80
CA GLY A 16 42.60 5.07 -12.41
C GLY A 16 41.23 5.76 -12.46
N ALA A 17 40.38 5.39 -13.43
CA ALA A 17 39.03 5.93 -13.56
C ALA A 17 38.10 5.39 -12.46
N GLU A 18 38.22 4.11 -12.13
CA GLU A 18 37.44 3.47 -11.07
C GLU A 18 37.79 4.06 -9.68
N GLN A 19 39.06 4.37 -9.45
CA GLN A 19 39.51 5.02 -8.21
C GLN A 19 39.01 6.46 -8.11
N ARG A 20 38.99 7.22 -9.21
CA ARG A 20 38.45 8.58 -9.25
C ARG A 20 36.92 8.60 -9.06
N CYS A 21 36.20 7.63 -9.64
CA CYS A 21 34.76 7.47 -9.42
C CYS A 21 34.43 7.07 -7.97
N ARG A 22 35.26 6.23 -7.33
CA ARG A 22 35.11 5.91 -5.91
C ARG A 22 35.38 7.14 -5.03
N GLN A 23 36.46 7.87 -5.28
CA GLN A 23 36.76 9.11 -4.55
C GLN A 23 35.65 10.15 -4.67
N LEU A 24 35.09 10.35 -5.87
CA LEU A 24 33.95 11.25 -6.07
C LEU A 24 32.71 10.78 -5.33
N ARG A 25 32.42 9.47 -5.33
CA ARG A 25 31.30 8.90 -4.56
C ARG A 25 31.49 9.12 -3.07
N ASP A 26 32.68 8.87 -2.56
CA ASP A 26 33.00 9.02 -1.14
C ASP A 26 32.93 10.49 -0.72
N GLN A 27 33.42 11.40 -1.57
CA GLN A 27 33.28 12.84 -1.37
C GLN A 27 31.81 13.27 -1.34
N VAL A 28 30.98 12.80 -2.27
CA VAL A 28 29.53 13.10 -2.27
C VAL A 28 28.87 12.56 -1.00
N HIS A 29 29.18 11.32 -0.59
CA HIS A 29 28.64 10.75 0.65
C HIS A 29 29.02 11.57 1.90
N GLN A 30 30.27 12.06 1.93
CA GLN A 30 30.77 12.87 3.03
C GLN A 30 30.11 14.25 3.05
N ASP A 31 30.07 14.93 1.91
CA ASP A 31 29.48 16.26 1.76
C ASP A 31 27.96 16.25 2.01
N SER A 32 27.28 15.19 1.55
CA SER A 32 25.83 15.03 1.72
C SER A 32 25.42 14.48 3.09
N LYS A 33 26.38 14.13 3.97
CA LYS A 33 26.14 13.41 5.23
C LYS A 33 25.20 12.22 5.04
N TYR A 34 25.49 11.40 4.02
CA TYR A 34 24.59 10.35 3.57
C TYR A 34 24.25 9.36 4.69
N GLN A 35 22.96 9.26 5.01
CA GLN A 35 22.43 8.28 5.95
C GLN A 35 21.52 7.30 5.20
N PRO A 36 21.94 6.04 4.99
CA PRO A 36 21.19 5.05 4.22
C PRO A 36 19.76 4.84 4.74
N LEU A 37 19.59 4.81 6.07
CA LEU A 37 18.29 4.59 6.70
C LEU A 37 17.32 5.75 6.44
N THR A 38 17.80 6.98 6.54
CA THR A 38 16.99 8.20 6.33
C THR A 38 16.55 8.30 4.88
N VAL A 39 17.46 8.02 3.93
CA VAL A 39 17.13 8.00 2.50
C VAL A 39 16.14 6.88 2.18
N PHE A 40 16.33 5.70 2.75
CA PHE A 40 15.39 4.58 2.61
C PHE A 40 13.98 4.95 3.11
N GLN A 41 13.87 5.56 4.29
CA GLN A 41 12.58 6.02 4.83
C GLN A 41 11.93 7.06 3.91
N LEU A 42 12.71 8.01 3.39
CA LEU A 42 12.21 9.02 2.45
C LEU A 42 11.66 8.36 1.17
N LEU A 43 12.41 7.44 0.57
CA LEU A 43 11.98 6.70 -0.63
C LEU A 43 10.70 5.89 -0.37
N LEU A 44 10.61 5.25 0.78
CA LEU A 44 9.44 4.47 1.19
C LEU A 44 8.19 5.36 1.34
N HIS A 45 8.33 6.50 2.01
CA HIS A 45 7.24 7.46 2.21
C HIS A 45 6.84 8.15 0.91
N ALA A 46 7.80 8.51 0.06
CA ALA A 46 7.54 9.08 -1.26
C ALA A 46 6.75 8.11 -2.14
N ALA A 47 7.18 6.83 -2.23
CA ALA A 47 6.45 5.81 -3.00
C ALA A 47 5.01 5.63 -2.49
N GLN A 48 4.80 5.64 -1.17
CA GLN A 48 3.46 5.54 -0.59
C GLN A 48 2.61 6.78 -0.91
N PHE A 49 3.17 7.97 -0.81
CA PHE A 49 2.48 9.23 -1.11
C PHE A 49 2.05 9.28 -2.57
N GLU A 50 2.96 8.98 -3.49
CA GLU A 50 2.69 8.96 -4.93
C GLU A 50 1.61 7.95 -5.30
N LEU A 51 1.65 6.74 -4.73
CA LEU A 51 0.61 5.74 -4.97
C LEU A 51 -0.76 6.25 -4.51
N LYS A 52 -0.84 6.82 -3.31
CA LYS A 52 -2.10 7.41 -2.81
C LYS A 52 -2.59 8.55 -3.67
N LEU A 53 -1.69 9.43 -4.11
CA LEU A 53 -2.02 10.56 -4.98
C LEU A 53 -2.55 10.06 -6.33
N LYS A 54 -1.91 9.06 -6.92
CA LYS A 54 -2.34 8.41 -8.17
C LYS A 54 -3.72 7.77 -8.02
N GLU A 55 -3.95 6.98 -6.97
CA GLU A 55 -5.24 6.35 -6.69
C GLU A 55 -6.37 7.38 -6.49
N LEU A 56 -6.12 8.46 -5.73
CA LEU A 56 -7.09 9.53 -5.50
C LEU A 56 -7.43 10.28 -6.78
N PHE A 57 -6.42 10.58 -7.60
CA PHE A 57 -6.61 11.33 -8.84
C PHE A 57 -7.31 10.48 -9.91
N GLN A 58 -6.98 9.20 -10.02
CA GLN A 58 -7.70 8.24 -10.86
C GLN A 58 -9.17 8.12 -10.44
N HIS A 59 -9.44 8.01 -9.14
CA HIS A 59 -10.81 8.01 -8.63
C HIS A 59 -11.53 9.32 -8.98
N LEU A 60 -10.89 10.47 -8.79
CA LEU A 60 -11.45 11.77 -9.15
C LEU A 60 -11.80 11.84 -10.64
N LEU A 61 -10.93 11.36 -11.52
CA LEU A 61 -11.17 11.30 -12.96
C LEU A 61 -12.35 10.39 -13.32
N SER A 62 -12.52 9.27 -12.61
CA SER A 62 -13.63 8.33 -12.87
C SER A 62 -15.00 8.89 -12.48
N VAL A 63 -15.07 9.68 -11.39
CA VAL A 63 -16.34 10.22 -10.86
C VAL A 63 -16.60 11.66 -11.34
N LYS A 64 -15.67 12.29 -12.07
CA LYS A 64 -15.76 13.72 -12.44
C LYS A 64 -17.04 14.08 -13.17
N HIS A 65 -17.49 13.23 -14.09
CA HIS A 65 -18.65 13.53 -14.94
C HIS A 65 -19.95 13.42 -14.14
N GLU A 66 -20.08 12.37 -13.32
CA GLU A 66 -21.21 12.18 -12.41
C GLU A 66 -21.30 13.34 -11.40
N LYS A 67 -20.20 13.67 -10.70
CA LYS A 67 -20.16 14.80 -9.76
C LYS A 67 -20.52 16.12 -10.41
N TRP A 68 -20.06 16.38 -11.62
CA TRP A 68 -20.41 17.60 -12.34
C TRP A 68 -21.91 17.66 -12.64
N ASN A 69 -22.51 16.56 -13.09
CA ASN A 69 -23.96 16.48 -13.35
C ASN A 69 -24.78 16.68 -12.06
N THR A 70 -24.38 16.06 -10.95
CA THR A 70 -25.05 16.22 -9.66
C THR A 70 -24.99 17.67 -9.17
N LEU A 71 -23.81 18.29 -9.18
CA LEU A 71 -23.64 19.69 -8.77
C LEU A 71 -24.42 20.66 -9.66
N LYS A 72 -24.44 20.40 -10.97
CA LYS A 72 -25.25 21.17 -11.92
C LYS A 72 -26.73 21.08 -11.57
N LYS A 73 -27.23 19.87 -11.32
CA LYS A 73 -28.62 19.63 -10.95
C LYS A 73 -28.99 20.33 -9.64
N GLU A 74 -28.20 20.12 -8.58
CA GLU A 74 -28.44 20.75 -7.27
C GLU A 74 -28.43 22.28 -7.37
N SER A 75 -27.44 22.86 -8.07
CA SER A 75 -27.38 24.32 -8.29
C SER A 75 -28.60 24.86 -9.04
N THR A 76 -29.08 24.12 -10.04
CA THR A 76 -30.27 24.49 -10.83
C THR A 76 -31.53 24.42 -9.98
N GLU A 77 -31.69 23.34 -9.19
CA GLU A 77 -32.82 23.15 -8.27
C GLU A 77 -32.86 24.25 -7.19
N HIS A 78 -31.72 24.62 -6.61
CA HIS A 78 -31.64 25.69 -5.59
C HIS A 78 -32.08 27.04 -6.16
N LEU A 79 -31.61 27.40 -7.37
CA LEU A 79 -32.03 28.65 -8.01
C LEU A 79 -33.50 28.61 -8.46
N GLN A 80 -34.00 27.44 -8.88
CA GLN A 80 -35.41 27.27 -9.22
C GLN A 80 -36.30 27.43 -7.98
N GLU A 81 -35.90 26.86 -6.84
CA GLU A 81 -36.62 27.02 -5.57
C GLU A 81 -36.62 28.48 -5.10
N LEU A 82 -35.50 29.20 -5.24
CA LEU A 82 -35.44 30.64 -4.97
C LEU A 82 -36.40 31.41 -5.89
N SER A 83 -36.45 31.08 -7.18
CA SER A 83 -37.41 31.67 -8.11
C SER A 83 -38.87 31.44 -7.68
N GLU A 84 -39.21 30.26 -7.16
CA GLU A 84 -40.56 29.94 -6.67
C GLU A 84 -40.91 30.71 -5.39
N VAL A 85 -39.95 30.87 -4.47
CA VAL A 85 -40.13 31.65 -3.24
C VAL A 85 -40.52 33.09 -3.58
N TYR A 86 -39.83 33.72 -4.55
CA TYR A 86 -40.16 35.08 -4.99
C TYR A 86 -41.41 35.20 -5.89
N SER A 87 -41.94 34.07 -6.40
CA SER A 87 -43.21 34.02 -7.14
C SER A 87 -44.43 34.22 -6.24
N GLY A 88 -44.30 34.03 -4.92
CA GLY A 88 -45.39 34.10 -3.94
C GLY A 88 -46.29 32.87 -3.92
N THR A 89 -45.89 31.76 -4.54
CA THR A 89 -46.66 30.51 -4.59
C THR A 89 -46.42 29.61 -3.38
N LYS A 90 -45.31 29.77 -2.66
CA LYS A 90 -44.97 29.05 -1.42
C LYS A 90 -45.28 29.91 -0.18
N PRO A 91 -46.38 29.66 0.56
CA PRO A 91 -46.85 30.53 1.65
C PRO A 91 -45.98 30.52 2.92
N LEU A 92 -45.01 29.59 3.03
CA LEU A 92 -44.26 29.31 4.25
C LEU A 92 -43.07 30.26 4.50
N THR A 93 -42.65 31.04 3.49
CA THR A 93 -41.54 31.98 3.62
C THR A 93 -42.09 33.41 3.62
N ARG A 94 -41.76 34.20 4.64
CA ARG A 94 -42.18 35.61 4.81
C ARG A 94 -41.44 36.54 3.83
N VAL A 95 -41.45 36.20 2.55
CA VAL A 95 -40.74 36.90 1.49
C VAL A 95 -41.75 37.64 0.63
N GLU A 96 -41.51 38.93 0.40
CA GLU A 96 -42.34 39.73 -0.48
C GLU A 96 -42.16 39.29 -1.94
N LYS A 97 -43.28 39.19 -2.66
CA LYS A 97 -43.28 38.84 -4.07
C LYS A 97 -42.46 39.86 -4.86
N ASN A 98 -41.47 39.40 -5.61
CA ASN A 98 -40.64 40.25 -6.46
C ASN A 98 -40.47 39.62 -7.84
N ALA A 99 -41.16 40.18 -8.83
CA ALA A 99 -41.15 39.68 -10.22
C ALA A 99 -39.76 39.77 -10.88
N ASN A 100 -38.97 40.78 -10.52
CA ASN A 100 -37.63 40.97 -11.08
C ASN A 100 -36.67 39.89 -10.55
N LEU A 101 -36.68 39.62 -9.25
CA LEU A 101 -35.86 38.56 -8.65
C LEU A 101 -36.29 37.17 -9.12
N GLN A 102 -37.61 36.93 -9.25
CA GLN A 102 -38.12 35.69 -9.83
C GLN A 102 -37.57 35.46 -11.25
N ALA A 103 -37.70 36.46 -12.13
CA ALA A 103 -37.19 36.35 -13.51
C ALA A 103 -35.67 36.15 -13.53
N TRP A 104 -34.94 36.85 -12.66
CA TRP A 104 -33.48 36.75 -12.55
C TRP A 104 -33.03 35.35 -12.11
N PHE A 105 -33.60 34.81 -11.03
CA PHE A 105 -33.28 33.46 -10.55
C PHE A 105 -33.65 32.37 -11.57
N SER A 106 -34.78 32.53 -12.27
CA SER A 106 -35.16 31.60 -13.35
C SER A 106 -34.20 31.65 -14.53
N GLU A 107 -33.72 32.83 -14.91
CA GLU A 107 -32.75 32.98 -15.99
C GLU A 107 -31.38 32.43 -15.61
N MET A 108 -30.91 32.68 -14.38
CA MET A 108 -29.67 32.12 -13.85
C MET A 108 -29.72 30.59 -13.78
N SER A 109 -30.86 30.02 -13.36
CA SER A 109 -31.12 28.58 -13.37
C SER A 109 -30.96 28.00 -14.78
N LYS A 110 -31.56 28.61 -15.81
CA LYS A 110 -31.39 28.20 -17.21
C LYS A 110 -29.94 28.33 -17.70
N GLN A 111 -29.22 29.37 -17.28
CA GLN A 111 -27.82 29.54 -17.64
C GLN A 111 -26.95 28.43 -17.03
N ILE A 112 -27.18 28.04 -15.78
CA ILE A 112 -26.52 26.89 -15.14
C ILE A 112 -26.89 25.59 -15.87
N ASP A 113 -28.16 25.41 -16.23
CA ASP A 113 -28.60 24.21 -16.96
C ASP A 113 -28.05 24.16 -18.41
N SER A 114 -27.71 25.30 -19.00
CA SER A 114 -27.07 25.37 -20.31
C SER A 114 -25.56 25.09 -20.30
N LEU A 115 -24.94 24.96 -19.12
CA LEU A 115 -23.51 24.68 -19.02
C LEU A 115 -23.20 23.32 -19.67
N SER A 116 -22.20 23.30 -20.55
CA SER A 116 -21.75 22.09 -21.24
C SER A 116 -20.46 21.57 -20.61
N TYR A 117 -20.36 20.25 -20.47
CA TYR A 117 -19.14 19.60 -19.98
C TYR A 117 -18.02 19.61 -21.02
N GLU A 118 -18.36 19.65 -22.32
CA GLU A 118 -17.39 19.50 -23.42
C GLU A 118 -16.54 20.75 -23.65
N ASP A 119 -17.14 21.95 -23.51
CA ASP A 119 -16.43 23.21 -23.68
C ASP A 119 -15.82 23.69 -22.35
N THR A 120 -14.65 23.16 -22.00
CA THR A 120 -13.97 23.46 -20.73
C THR A 120 -13.69 24.97 -20.56
N THR A 121 -13.36 25.67 -21.64
CA THR A 121 -12.89 27.07 -21.58
C THR A 121 -14.07 28.05 -21.55
N GLY A 122 -15.07 27.84 -22.41
CA GLY A 122 -16.27 28.67 -22.42
C GLY A 122 -17.14 28.46 -21.19
N THR A 123 -17.35 27.19 -20.78
CA THR A 123 -18.07 26.86 -19.54
C THR A 123 -17.35 27.41 -18.32
N GLY A 124 -16.01 27.33 -18.26
CA GLY A 124 -15.23 27.93 -17.17
C GLY A 124 -15.45 29.44 -17.02
N ARG A 125 -15.43 30.19 -18.13
CA ARG A 125 -15.71 31.65 -18.11
C ARG A 125 -17.14 31.96 -17.69
N LYS A 126 -18.13 31.20 -18.20
CA LYS A 126 -19.54 31.35 -17.81
C LYS A 126 -19.75 31.10 -16.32
N ILE A 127 -19.12 30.05 -15.76
CA ILE A 127 -19.20 29.77 -14.32
C ILE A 127 -18.67 30.94 -13.49
N VAL A 128 -17.54 31.54 -13.88
CA VAL A 128 -16.97 32.70 -13.18
C VAL A 128 -17.93 33.90 -13.24
N GLN A 129 -18.55 34.15 -14.40
CA GLN A 129 -19.57 35.21 -14.54
C GLN A 129 -20.80 34.96 -13.66
N LEU A 130 -21.26 33.70 -13.57
CA LEU A 130 -22.39 33.32 -12.72
C LEU A 130 -22.07 33.49 -11.23
N ILE A 131 -20.86 33.13 -10.80
CA ILE A 131 -20.41 33.34 -9.42
C ILE A 131 -20.39 34.84 -9.08
N GLN A 132 -19.82 35.66 -9.95
CA GLN A 132 -19.77 37.12 -9.77
C GLN A 132 -21.19 37.72 -9.69
N ALA A 133 -22.09 37.30 -10.57
CA ALA A 133 -23.47 37.76 -10.56
C ALA A 133 -24.23 37.34 -9.28
N LEU A 134 -23.96 36.15 -8.74
CA LEU A 134 -24.52 35.71 -7.45
C LEU A 134 -23.96 36.52 -6.27
N GLU A 135 -22.68 36.88 -6.31
CA GLU A 135 -22.05 37.73 -5.29
C GLU A 135 -22.61 39.15 -5.28
N GLU A 136 -22.86 39.74 -6.46
CA GLU A 136 -23.48 41.06 -6.60
C GLU A 136 -24.93 41.06 -6.11
N VAL A 137 -25.68 39.98 -6.39
CA VAL A 137 -27.07 39.87 -5.94
C VAL A 137 -27.17 39.68 -4.43
N GLU A 138 -26.20 39.05 -3.79
CA GLU A 138 -26.15 38.91 -2.32
C GLU A 138 -26.05 40.27 -1.60
N GLN A 139 -25.51 41.32 -2.26
CA GLN A 139 -25.32 42.66 -1.67
C GLN A 139 -26.59 43.52 -1.62
N PHE A 140 -27.70 43.07 -2.23
CA PHE A 140 -28.97 43.79 -2.11
C PHE A 140 -29.56 43.60 -0.70
N HIS A 141 -29.80 44.70 0.02
CA HIS A 141 -30.35 44.69 1.40
C HIS A 141 -31.64 43.86 1.59
N GLN A 142 -32.45 43.66 0.55
CA GLN A 142 -33.66 42.82 0.64
C GLN A 142 -33.32 41.33 0.83
N LEU A 143 -32.19 40.87 0.29
CA LEU A 143 -31.73 39.47 0.33
C LEU A 143 -30.93 39.16 1.60
N GLU A 144 -30.22 40.15 2.15
CA GLU A 144 -29.50 40.01 3.43
C GLU A 144 -30.42 39.69 4.61
N SER A 145 -31.70 40.10 4.52
CA SER A 145 -32.68 39.91 5.59
C SER A 145 -33.14 38.46 5.77
N ASN A 146 -32.99 37.61 4.74
CA ASN A 146 -33.46 36.22 4.77
C ASN A 146 -32.29 35.23 4.78
N LEU A 147 -32.04 34.65 5.96
CA LEU A 147 -30.97 33.68 6.19
C LEU A 147 -31.02 32.47 5.25
N GLN A 148 -32.22 31.97 4.92
CA GLN A 148 -32.39 30.80 4.07
C GLN A 148 -32.02 31.10 2.61
N VAL A 149 -32.37 32.29 2.12
CA VAL A 149 -31.97 32.74 0.77
C VAL A 149 -30.46 32.93 0.69
N LYS A 150 -29.85 33.53 1.72
CA LYS A 150 -28.39 33.68 1.81
C LYS A 150 -27.67 32.34 1.82
N GLN A 151 -28.22 31.35 2.53
CA GLN A 151 -27.67 30.00 2.56
C GLN A 151 -27.70 29.36 1.16
N PHE A 152 -28.84 29.38 0.47
CA PHE A 152 -28.95 28.81 -0.88
C PHE A 152 -28.04 29.51 -1.89
N LEU A 153 -27.87 30.83 -1.81
CA LEU A 153 -26.91 31.57 -2.63
C LEU A 153 -25.47 31.13 -2.36
N THR A 154 -25.11 30.97 -1.09
CA THR A 154 -23.78 30.52 -0.67
C THR A 154 -23.50 29.09 -1.14
N GLU A 155 -24.45 28.18 -0.98
CA GLU A 155 -24.35 26.78 -1.44
C GLU A 155 -24.23 26.71 -2.97
N THR A 156 -25.05 27.46 -3.70
CA THR A 156 -24.97 27.53 -5.17
C THR A 156 -23.59 28.01 -5.64
N ARG A 157 -23.01 29.04 -4.99
CA ARG A 157 -21.64 29.50 -5.28
C ARG A 157 -20.60 28.41 -4.99
N GLN A 158 -20.73 27.68 -3.88
CA GLN A 158 -19.83 26.59 -3.55
C GLN A 158 -19.90 25.44 -4.57
N TYR A 159 -21.11 25.12 -5.06
CA TYR A 159 -21.30 24.15 -6.13
C TYR A 159 -20.64 24.61 -7.44
N LEU A 160 -20.85 25.87 -7.83
CA LEU A 160 -20.21 26.46 -9.02
C LEU A 160 -18.67 26.48 -8.91
N HIS A 161 -18.10 26.83 -7.76
CA HIS A 161 -16.66 26.73 -7.52
C HIS A 161 -16.15 25.28 -7.62
N SER A 162 -16.93 24.33 -7.12
CA SER A 162 -16.59 22.90 -7.21
C SER A 162 -16.65 22.39 -8.65
N MET A 163 -17.65 22.80 -9.43
CA MET A 163 -17.76 22.51 -10.86
C MET A 163 -16.55 23.07 -11.63
N LEU A 164 -16.11 24.30 -11.32
CA LEU A 164 -14.92 24.90 -11.91
C LEU A 164 -13.63 24.12 -11.56
N ARG A 165 -13.53 23.57 -10.35
CA ARG A 165 -12.39 22.71 -9.98
C ARG A 165 -12.42 21.39 -10.75
N ILE A 166 -13.60 20.76 -10.85
CA ILE A 166 -13.79 19.47 -11.55
C ILE A 166 -13.44 19.57 -13.04
N ILE A 167 -13.83 20.65 -13.71
CA ILE A 167 -13.57 20.84 -15.14
C ILE A 167 -12.07 20.99 -15.45
N ASN A 168 -11.29 21.47 -14.48
CA ASN A 168 -9.84 21.66 -14.61
C ASN A 168 -9.02 20.40 -14.28
N VAL A 169 -9.66 19.31 -13.86
CA VAL A 169 -8.97 18.04 -13.60
C VAL A 169 -8.63 17.35 -14.92
N LYS A 170 -7.35 17.39 -15.31
CA LYS A 170 -6.85 16.83 -16.56
C LYS A 170 -6.08 15.53 -16.35
N GLU A 171 -6.19 14.63 -17.33
CA GLU A 171 -5.43 13.37 -17.36
C GLU A 171 -3.92 13.61 -17.55
N GLU A 172 -3.53 14.71 -18.21
CA GLU A 172 -2.13 15.15 -18.38
C GLU A 172 -1.36 15.25 -17.06
N VAL A 173 -2.05 15.52 -15.94
CA VAL A 173 -1.45 15.58 -14.61
C VAL A 173 -0.95 14.20 -14.18
N LEU A 174 -1.67 13.12 -14.52
CA LEU A 174 -1.21 11.76 -14.25
C LEU A 174 0.04 11.41 -15.06
N VAL A 175 0.08 11.82 -16.34
CA VAL A 175 1.25 11.61 -17.20
C VAL A 175 2.46 12.36 -16.63
N THR A 176 2.26 13.60 -16.18
CA THR A 176 3.33 14.39 -15.55
C THR A 176 3.81 13.75 -14.26
N LEU A 177 2.89 13.22 -13.44
CA LEU A 177 3.23 12.49 -12.22
C LEU A 177 4.04 11.24 -12.51
N GLU A 178 3.70 10.46 -13.54
CA GLU A 178 4.46 9.26 -13.94
C GLU A 178 5.88 9.59 -14.36
N VAL A 179 6.09 10.71 -15.07
CA VAL A 179 7.44 11.17 -15.46
C VAL A 179 8.25 11.59 -14.24
N ILE A 180 7.67 12.37 -13.32
CA ILE A 180 8.37 12.85 -12.12
C ILE A 180 8.66 11.70 -11.14
N ALA A 181 7.75 10.73 -11.06
CA ALA A 181 7.86 9.59 -10.16
C ALA A 181 8.75 8.46 -10.71
N ASP A 182 9.39 8.61 -11.88
CA ASP A 182 10.23 7.56 -12.44
C ASP A 182 11.34 7.15 -11.45
N LEU A 183 11.48 5.84 -11.29
CA LEU A 183 12.43 5.22 -10.36
C LEU A 183 13.21 4.10 -11.05
N SER A 184 13.44 4.24 -12.36
CA SER A 184 14.16 3.24 -13.14
C SER A 184 15.57 2.99 -12.61
N TYR A 185 16.24 4.02 -12.08
CA TYR A 185 17.57 3.89 -11.45
C TYR A 185 17.57 3.02 -10.18
N ALA A 186 16.42 2.81 -9.53
CA ALA A 186 16.38 2.03 -8.29
C ALA A 186 16.71 0.56 -8.51
N TRP A 187 16.53 0.02 -9.71
CA TRP A 187 16.87 -1.37 -10.03
C TRP A 187 18.33 -1.72 -9.70
N GLU A 188 19.25 -0.75 -9.79
CA GLU A 188 20.67 -0.95 -9.47
C GLU A 188 20.99 -0.83 -7.97
N ILE A 189 20.21 -0.04 -7.22
CA ILE A 189 20.52 0.30 -5.82
C ILE A 189 19.61 -0.42 -4.80
N ILE A 190 18.48 -0.98 -5.22
CA ILE A 190 17.45 -1.49 -4.31
C ILE A 190 17.94 -2.64 -3.43
N ASP A 191 18.83 -3.49 -3.96
CA ASP A 191 19.43 -4.61 -3.22
C ASP A 191 20.22 -4.12 -1.99
N SER A 192 20.84 -2.93 -2.06
CA SER A 192 21.54 -2.33 -0.92
C SER A 192 20.59 -1.97 0.24
N TYR A 193 19.30 -1.76 -0.07
CA TYR A 193 18.27 -1.43 0.92
C TYR A 193 17.52 -2.65 1.46
N THR A 194 17.71 -3.85 0.90
CA THR A 194 17.05 -5.08 1.36
C THR A 194 17.21 -5.33 2.87
N PRO A 195 18.40 -5.18 3.49
CA PRO A 195 18.56 -5.40 4.93
C PRO A 195 17.72 -4.43 5.78
N PHE A 196 17.57 -3.18 5.34
CA PHE A 196 16.74 -2.18 6.03
C PHE A 196 15.26 -2.50 5.88
N MET A 197 14.82 -2.96 4.70
CA MET A 197 13.45 -3.45 4.50
C MET A 197 13.14 -4.62 5.42
N GLN A 198 14.02 -5.62 5.46
CA GLN A 198 13.85 -6.81 6.28
C GLN A 198 13.87 -6.50 7.78
N THR A 199 14.77 -5.62 8.22
CA THR A 199 14.83 -5.18 9.63
C THR A 199 13.58 -4.38 10.00
N GLY A 200 13.11 -3.50 9.11
CA GLY A 200 11.88 -2.73 9.32
C GLY A 200 10.64 -3.62 9.43
N ILE A 201 10.53 -4.67 8.61
CA ILE A 201 9.47 -5.67 8.71
C ILE A 201 9.54 -6.43 10.05
N LYS A 202 10.74 -6.79 10.52
CA LYS A 202 10.91 -7.46 11.83
C LYS A 202 10.42 -6.59 12.98
N SER A 203 10.66 -5.28 12.91
CA SER A 203 10.19 -4.34 13.94
C SER A 203 8.70 -4.03 13.83
N ASP A 204 8.17 -3.90 12.62
CA ASP A 204 6.78 -3.54 12.34
C ASP A 204 6.28 -4.25 11.07
N PRO A 205 5.49 -5.33 11.22
CA PRO A 205 4.94 -6.06 10.07
C PRO A 205 4.02 -5.24 9.17
N SER A 206 3.42 -4.15 9.68
CA SER A 206 2.55 -3.29 8.87
C SER A 206 3.32 -2.51 7.79
N MET A 207 4.65 -2.43 7.91
CA MET A 207 5.53 -1.82 6.92
C MET A 207 5.44 -2.49 5.54
N VAL A 208 4.98 -3.75 5.47
CA VAL A 208 4.70 -4.46 4.21
C VAL A 208 3.74 -3.66 3.32
N ILE A 209 2.78 -2.92 3.90
CA ILE A 209 1.86 -2.06 3.16
C ILE A 209 2.61 -0.92 2.44
N LYS A 210 3.63 -0.35 3.09
CA LYS A 210 4.46 0.70 2.51
C LYS A 210 5.40 0.12 1.45
N LEU A 211 5.98 -1.05 1.71
CA LEU A 211 6.86 -1.75 0.76
C LEU A 211 6.11 -2.16 -0.51
N ARG A 212 4.83 -2.52 -0.42
CA ARG A 212 3.97 -2.73 -1.60
C ARG A 212 4.00 -1.55 -2.55
N ALA A 213 3.95 -0.31 -2.05
CA ALA A 213 4.01 0.87 -2.90
C ALA A 213 5.36 1.00 -3.61
N THR A 214 6.46 0.69 -2.91
CA THR A 214 7.80 0.64 -3.51
C THR A 214 7.91 -0.46 -4.59
N PHE A 215 7.34 -1.64 -4.37
CA PHE A 215 7.36 -2.73 -5.36
C PHE A 215 6.55 -2.37 -6.61
N LEU A 216 5.40 -1.72 -6.45
CA LEU A 216 4.62 -1.18 -7.56
C LEU A 216 5.42 -0.13 -8.35
N LYS A 217 6.11 0.76 -7.65
CA LYS A 217 6.96 1.79 -8.26
C LYS A 217 8.17 1.20 -9.00
N LEU A 218 8.72 0.07 -8.54
CA LEU A 218 9.74 -0.66 -9.30
C LEU A 218 9.18 -1.32 -10.55
N ALA A 219 7.92 -1.76 -10.52
CA ALA A 219 7.27 -2.35 -11.69
C ALA A 219 7.07 -1.31 -12.80
N THR A 220 6.72 -0.06 -12.46
CA THR A 220 6.49 1.00 -13.46
C THR A 220 7.74 1.38 -14.25
N ALA A 221 8.93 1.11 -13.72
CA ALA A 221 10.18 1.29 -14.47
C ALA A 221 10.28 0.39 -15.72
N LEU A 222 9.50 -0.69 -15.78
CA LEU A 222 9.45 -1.60 -16.92
C LEU A 222 8.52 -1.09 -18.03
N ASP A 223 7.60 -0.17 -17.74
CA ASP A 223 6.55 0.24 -18.67
C ASP A 223 7.13 0.92 -19.92
N LEU A 224 8.07 1.87 -19.74
CA LEU A 224 8.67 2.60 -20.85
C LEU A 224 9.54 1.71 -21.76
N PRO A 225 10.45 0.85 -21.23
CA PRO A 225 11.15 -0.14 -22.05
C PRO A 225 10.21 -1.08 -22.81
N LEU A 226 9.18 -1.61 -22.15
CA LEU A 226 8.22 -2.53 -22.79
C LEU A 226 7.41 -1.82 -23.88
N LEU A 227 7.01 -0.56 -23.66
CA LEU A 227 6.34 0.26 -24.67
C LEU A 227 7.21 0.42 -25.92
N ARG A 228 8.52 0.67 -25.77
CA ARG A 228 9.45 0.81 -26.91
C ARG A 228 9.60 -0.50 -27.71
N ILE A 229 9.67 -1.64 -27.02
CA ILE A 229 9.72 -2.96 -27.67
C ILE A 229 8.43 -3.20 -28.46
N ASN A 230 7.28 -2.85 -27.88
CA ASN A 230 5.98 -2.95 -28.55
C ASN A 230 5.90 -2.03 -29.79
N GLN A 231 6.37 -0.79 -29.69
CA GLN A 231 6.43 0.15 -30.82
C GLN A 231 7.35 -0.34 -31.95
N ALA A 232 8.41 -1.08 -31.62
CA ALA A 232 9.29 -1.72 -32.58
C ALA A 232 8.68 -3.00 -33.20
N ASN A 233 7.47 -3.41 -32.79
CA ASN A 233 6.82 -4.66 -33.18
C ASN A 233 7.72 -5.90 -33.02
N SER A 234 8.58 -5.90 -31.99
CA SER A 234 9.45 -7.05 -31.73
C SER A 234 8.65 -8.22 -31.14
N PRO A 235 8.91 -9.46 -31.59
CA PRO A 235 8.30 -10.65 -31.00
C PRO A 235 8.74 -10.88 -29.54
N ASP A 236 9.82 -10.24 -29.09
CA ASP A 236 10.43 -10.47 -27.78
C ASP A 236 9.67 -9.82 -26.61
N LEU A 237 8.63 -9.02 -26.89
CA LEU A 237 7.85 -8.29 -25.89
C LEU A 237 7.37 -9.20 -24.74
N VAL A 238 6.81 -10.36 -25.10
CA VAL A 238 6.27 -11.31 -24.12
C VAL A 238 7.38 -11.90 -23.26
N SER A 239 8.47 -12.37 -23.88
CA SER A 239 9.61 -12.96 -23.16
C SER A 239 10.29 -11.96 -22.22
N VAL A 240 10.49 -10.72 -22.67
CA VAL A 240 11.14 -9.67 -21.87
C VAL A 240 10.24 -9.27 -20.70
N SER A 241 8.95 -9.05 -20.96
CA SER A 241 7.98 -8.74 -19.91
C SER A 241 7.90 -9.83 -18.84
N GLN A 242 7.87 -11.10 -19.26
CA GLN A 242 7.83 -12.24 -18.35
C GLN A 242 9.11 -12.36 -17.52
N TYR A 243 10.28 -12.20 -18.13
CA TYR A 243 11.57 -12.27 -17.43
C TYR A 243 11.65 -11.21 -16.32
N TYR A 244 11.45 -9.94 -16.65
CA TYR A 244 11.58 -8.86 -15.66
C TYR A 244 10.49 -8.88 -14.59
N SER A 245 9.26 -9.27 -14.95
CA SER A 245 8.19 -9.48 -13.97
C SER A 245 8.56 -10.60 -12.99
N THR A 246 9.17 -11.69 -13.48
CA THR A 246 9.62 -12.81 -12.64
C THR A 246 10.75 -12.39 -11.70
N GLU A 247 11.73 -11.63 -12.19
CA GLU A 247 12.82 -11.10 -11.35
C GLU A 247 12.30 -10.18 -10.24
N LEU A 248 11.31 -9.32 -10.55
CA LEU A 248 10.71 -8.46 -9.54
C LEU A 248 9.93 -9.26 -8.49
N VAL A 249 9.20 -10.31 -8.91
CA VAL A 249 8.51 -11.23 -7.99
C VAL A 249 9.52 -11.98 -7.11
N ASN A 250 10.65 -12.44 -7.67
CA ASN A 250 11.72 -13.08 -6.92
C ASN A 250 12.30 -12.14 -5.87
N TYR A 251 12.49 -10.86 -6.20
CA TYR A 251 12.93 -9.84 -5.27
C TYR A 251 11.91 -9.61 -4.14
N VAL A 252 10.61 -9.48 -4.47
CA VAL A 252 9.54 -9.37 -3.46
C VAL A 252 9.53 -10.57 -2.53
N ARG A 253 9.65 -11.80 -3.07
CA ARG A 253 9.77 -13.03 -2.28
C ARG A 253 10.98 -12.99 -1.35
N LYS A 254 12.14 -12.55 -1.83
CA LYS A 254 13.38 -12.41 -1.02
C LYS A 254 13.18 -11.44 0.15
N VAL A 255 12.57 -10.28 -0.08
CA VAL A 255 12.32 -9.29 0.98
C VAL A 255 11.31 -9.81 2.00
N LEU A 256 10.20 -10.40 1.54
CA LEU A 256 9.11 -10.86 2.43
C LEU A 256 9.40 -12.19 3.13
N HIS A 257 10.38 -12.97 2.65
CA HIS A 257 10.79 -14.23 3.30
C HIS A 257 11.24 -14.07 4.76
N ILE A 258 11.63 -12.86 5.14
CA ILE A 258 11.99 -12.56 6.53
C ILE A 258 10.85 -12.80 7.52
N ILE A 259 9.60 -12.72 7.05
CA ILE A 259 8.41 -12.90 7.88
C ILE A 259 8.26 -14.36 8.31
N PRO A 260 8.16 -15.35 7.39
CA PRO A 260 8.13 -16.75 7.78
C PRO A 260 9.37 -17.17 8.58
N GLU A 261 10.57 -16.69 8.22
CA GLU A 261 11.78 -16.94 9.02
C GLU A 261 11.61 -16.48 10.48
N THR A 262 11.10 -15.27 10.69
CA THR A 262 10.88 -14.71 12.02
C THR A 262 9.76 -15.44 12.77
N MET A 263 8.66 -15.78 12.10
CA MET A 263 7.55 -16.55 12.69
C MET A 263 8.02 -17.92 13.18
N PHE A 264 8.83 -18.65 12.39
CA PHE A 264 9.38 -19.93 12.80
C PHE A 264 10.37 -19.79 13.97
N GLY A 265 11.14 -18.71 14.03
CA GLY A 265 11.96 -18.38 15.20
C GLY A 265 11.14 -18.18 16.47
N VAL A 266 10.02 -17.44 16.37
CA VAL A 266 9.08 -17.23 17.49
C VAL A 266 8.40 -18.54 17.89
N LEU A 267 7.97 -19.36 16.93
CA LEU A 267 7.39 -20.69 17.18
C LEU A 267 8.37 -21.61 17.90
N ALA A 268 9.64 -21.64 17.49
CA ALA A 268 10.67 -22.43 18.16
C ALA A 268 10.80 -22.04 19.65
N ARG A 269 10.74 -20.74 19.95
CA ARG A 269 10.75 -20.24 21.33
C ARG A 269 9.51 -20.65 22.12
N ILE A 270 8.32 -20.60 21.51
CA ILE A 270 7.08 -21.09 22.14
C ILE A 270 7.21 -22.56 22.48
N VAL A 271 7.70 -23.38 21.54
CA VAL A 271 7.89 -24.82 21.75
C VAL A 271 8.87 -25.06 22.90
N GLU A 272 10.01 -24.38 22.94
CA GLU A 272 10.99 -24.48 24.04
C GLU A 272 10.34 -24.17 25.41
N LEU A 273 9.57 -23.09 25.51
CA LEU A 273 8.86 -22.71 26.73
C LEU A 273 7.84 -23.77 27.15
N GLN A 274 7.09 -24.32 26.20
CA GLN A 274 6.08 -25.34 26.45
C GLN A 274 6.68 -26.70 26.84
N THR A 275 7.84 -27.07 26.29
CA THR A 275 8.45 -28.39 26.55
C THR A 275 9.37 -28.39 27.76
N THR A 276 10.02 -27.27 28.07
CA THR A 276 11.13 -27.24 29.04
C THR A 276 10.82 -26.39 30.27
N ALA A 277 10.04 -25.30 30.12
CA ALA A 277 9.81 -24.35 31.20
C ALA A 277 8.45 -24.55 31.91
N ILE A 278 7.39 -24.80 31.14
CA ILE A 278 6.03 -25.00 31.67
C ILE A 278 5.87 -26.45 32.12
N LYS A 279 5.49 -26.64 33.38
CA LYS A 279 5.19 -27.94 33.98
C LYS A 279 3.76 -28.33 33.64
N GLU A 280 3.56 -29.58 33.25
CA GLU A 280 2.22 -30.12 33.10
C GLU A 280 1.49 -30.14 34.44
N VAL A 281 0.21 -29.79 34.41
CA VAL A 281 -0.63 -29.76 35.61
C VAL A 281 -1.05 -31.19 35.93
N PRO A 282 -0.77 -31.71 37.15
CA PRO A 282 -1.18 -33.06 37.52
C PRO A 282 -2.70 -33.19 37.63
N THR A 283 -3.21 -34.40 37.47
CA THR A 283 -4.66 -34.71 37.55
C THR A 283 -5.26 -34.47 38.94
N ARG A 284 -4.44 -34.38 39.98
CA ARG A 284 -4.84 -33.97 41.35
C ARG A 284 -3.86 -32.93 41.87
N LEU A 285 -4.39 -31.80 42.33
CA LEU A 285 -3.59 -30.65 42.78
C LEU A 285 -4.14 -30.12 44.10
N MET A 286 -3.26 -29.95 45.09
CA MET A 286 -3.60 -29.26 46.35
C MET A 286 -3.74 -27.76 46.11
N LYS A 287 -4.68 -27.10 46.81
CA LYS A 287 -4.98 -25.66 46.64
C LYS A 287 -3.73 -24.78 46.83
N ASP A 288 -2.82 -25.21 47.68
CA ASP A 288 -1.61 -24.47 48.06
C ASP A 288 -0.55 -24.50 46.94
N GLN A 289 -0.58 -25.53 46.07
CA GLN A 289 0.35 -25.71 44.95
C GLN A 289 -0.13 -25.00 43.68
N LEU A 290 -1.36 -24.47 43.68
CA LEU A 290 -2.02 -23.88 42.52
C LEU A 290 -1.28 -22.66 41.98
N LYS A 291 -0.70 -21.84 42.87
CA LYS A 291 0.12 -20.68 42.50
C LYS A 291 1.44 -21.09 41.81
N THR A 292 2.02 -22.22 42.19
CA THR A 292 3.27 -22.74 41.62
C THR A 292 3.07 -23.32 40.22
N TYR A 293 1.95 -24.03 39.98
CA TYR A 293 1.62 -24.60 38.67
C TYR A 293 0.94 -23.60 37.71
N ALA A 294 0.45 -22.46 38.23
CA ALA A 294 -0.11 -21.41 37.39
C ALA A 294 0.93 -20.83 36.41
N GLN A 295 2.20 -20.74 36.82
CA GLN A 295 3.33 -20.29 35.98
C GLN A 295 2.98 -19.07 35.10
N LEU A 296 2.39 -18.05 35.73
CA LEU A 296 1.76 -16.92 35.03
C LEU A 296 2.73 -16.19 34.10
N ASP A 297 3.97 -15.99 34.53
CA ASP A 297 4.98 -15.27 33.73
C ASP A 297 5.32 -16.01 32.44
N GLN A 298 5.53 -17.33 32.50
CA GLN A 298 5.86 -18.16 31.34
C GLN A 298 4.67 -18.29 30.39
N ARG A 299 3.45 -18.42 30.94
CA ARG A 299 2.22 -18.44 30.13
C ARG A 299 1.93 -17.09 29.47
N TYR A 300 2.24 -15.99 30.15
CA TYR A 300 2.16 -14.65 29.58
C TYR A 300 3.19 -14.46 28.45
N GLU A 301 4.42 -14.95 28.60
CA GLU A 301 5.44 -14.95 27.54
C GLU A 301 4.94 -15.72 26.30
N VAL A 302 4.39 -16.93 26.48
CA VAL A 302 3.78 -17.70 25.38
C VAL A 302 2.64 -16.93 24.71
N ALA A 303 1.76 -16.29 25.47
CA ALA A 303 0.66 -15.47 24.92
C ALA A 303 1.19 -14.27 24.11
N LYS A 304 2.24 -13.59 24.60
CA LYS A 304 2.89 -12.47 23.91
C LYS A 304 3.52 -12.92 22.58
N LEU A 305 4.22 -14.05 22.58
CA LEU A 305 4.82 -14.62 21.37
C LEU A 305 3.76 -15.08 20.36
N THR A 306 2.67 -15.69 20.84
CA THR A 306 1.54 -16.11 19.99
C THR A 306 0.83 -14.91 19.36
N HIS A 307 0.63 -13.84 20.12
CA HIS A 307 0.12 -12.58 19.59
C HIS A 307 1.06 -12.00 18.53
N SER A 308 2.38 -12.02 18.77
CA SER A 308 3.37 -11.55 17.79
C SER A 308 3.28 -12.30 16.45
N ILE A 309 3.13 -13.63 16.45
CA ILE A 309 2.92 -14.41 15.22
C ILE A 309 1.65 -13.98 14.49
N SER A 310 0.58 -13.68 15.24
CA SER A 310 -0.68 -13.20 14.67
C SER A 310 -0.47 -11.85 13.95
N VAL A 311 0.25 -10.91 14.58
CA VAL A 311 0.58 -9.60 13.97
C VAL A 311 1.42 -9.76 12.69
N PHE A 312 2.39 -10.67 12.66
CA PHE A 312 3.17 -10.96 11.44
C PHE A 312 2.30 -11.51 10.31
N THR A 313 1.37 -12.41 10.64
CA THR A 313 0.42 -13.00 9.69
C THR A 313 -0.54 -11.95 9.13
N GLU A 314 -1.11 -11.12 10.02
CA GLU A 314 -1.96 -10.00 9.64
C GLU A 314 -1.23 -8.99 8.76
N GLY A 315 0.03 -8.65 9.06
CA GLY A 315 0.82 -7.69 8.29
C GLY A 315 0.97 -8.08 6.81
N ILE A 316 1.21 -9.37 6.51
CA ILE A 316 1.22 -9.85 5.11
C ILE A 316 -0.18 -9.82 4.51
N LEU A 317 -1.20 -10.28 5.23
CA LEU A 317 -2.57 -10.37 4.72
C LEU A 317 -3.21 -8.99 4.50
N MET A 318 -2.73 -7.94 5.18
CA MET A 318 -3.12 -6.55 4.92
C MET A 318 -2.62 -6.04 3.57
N MET A 319 -1.63 -6.68 2.97
CA MET A 319 -1.21 -6.38 1.61
C MET A 319 -2.35 -6.75 0.64
N LYS A 320 -2.68 -5.87 -0.30
CA LYS A 320 -3.67 -6.19 -1.35
C LYS A 320 -3.01 -7.08 -2.41
N LYS A 321 -3.82 -7.88 -3.12
CA LYS A 321 -3.39 -8.54 -4.36
C LYS A 321 -2.85 -7.48 -5.31
N THR A 322 -1.62 -7.68 -5.80
CA THR A 322 -0.88 -6.64 -6.50
C THR A 322 -0.39 -7.19 -7.83
N LEU A 323 -0.75 -6.53 -8.92
CA LEU A 323 -0.19 -6.83 -10.24
C LEU A 323 1.18 -6.18 -10.33
N VAL A 324 2.21 -6.99 -10.58
CA VAL A 324 3.60 -6.55 -10.69
C VAL A 324 4.10 -6.98 -12.06
N GLY A 325 4.15 -6.02 -12.99
CA GLY A 325 4.31 -6.30 -14.41
C GLY A 325 3.14 -7.14 -14.92
N ILE A 326 3.40 -8.34 -15.42
CA ILE A 326 2.37 -9.28 -15.88
C ILE A 326 1.99 -10.35 -14.83
N VAL A 327 2.67 -10.38 -13.68
CA VAL A 327 2.46 -11.43 -12.66
C VAL A 327 1.66 -10.86 -11.49
N GLN A 328 0.58 -11.52 -11.14
CA GLN A 328 -0.20 -11.16 -9.95
C GLN A 328 0.40 -11.81 -8.70
N ILE A 329 0.68 -10.99 -7.71
CA ILE A 329 1.17 -11.41 -6.40
C ILE A 329 -0.01 -11.55 -5.45
N ASP A 330 -0.23 -12.78 -4.95
CA ASP A 330 -1.17 -13.07 -3.86
C ASP A 330 -0.41 -13.20 -2.52
N PRO A 331 -0.62 -12.31 -1.55
CA PRO A 331 0.04 -12.34 -0.24
C PRO A 331 -0.19 -13.64 0.52
N LYS A 332 -1.37 -14.27 0.35
CA LYS A 332 -1.67 -15.56 0.99
C LYS A 332 -0.77 -16.66 0.44
N GLN A 333 -0.62 -16.73 -0.87
CA GLN A 333 0.25 -17.71 -1.52
C GLN A 333 1.72 -17.46 -1.18
N LEU A 334 2.15 -16.19 -1.13
CA LEU A 334 3.50 -15.83 -0.70
C LEU A 334 3.81 -16.33 0.72
N LEU A 335 2.85 -16.20 1.64
CA LEU A 335 2.97 -16.68 3.00
C LEU A 335 3.05 -18.21 3.05
N GLU A 336 2.15 -18.90 2.36
CA GLU A 336 2.14 -20.37 2.27
C GLU A 336 3.44 -20.92 1.69
N ASP A 337 3.93 -20.34 0.59
CA ASP A 337 5.20 -20.71 -0.02
C ASP A 337 6.39 -20.44 0.91
N GLY A 338 6.35 -19.30 1.62
CA GLY A 338 7.36 -18.93 2.61
C GLY A 338 7.41 -19.91 3.79
N ILE A 339 6.25 -20.30 4.31
CA ILE A 339 6.13 -21.31 5.39
C ILE A 339 6.62 -22.67 4.90
N ARG A 340 6.21 -23.09 3.69
CA ARG A 340 6.67 -24.36 3.09
C ARG A 340 8.19 -24.37 2.95
N ARG A 341 8.78 -23.28 2.46
CA ARG A 341 10.24 -23.14 2.31
C ARG A 341 10.95 -23.25 3.65
N GLU A 342 10.44 -22.60 4.70
CA GLU A 342 11.09 -22.67 6.01
C GLU A 342 10.94 -24.04 6.67
N LEU A 343 9.78 -24.70 6.50
CA LEU A 343 9.59 -26.09 6.94
C LEU A 343 10.61 -27.02 6.26
N VAL A 344 10.79 -26.91 4.94
CA VAL A 344 11.79 -27.69 4.20
C VAL A 344 13.19 -27.38 4.73
N ASN A 345 13.54 -26.11 4.94
CA ASN A 345 14.83 -25.73 5.50
C ASN A 345 15.07 -26.34 6.89
N GLN A 346 14.07 -26.35 7.77
CA GLN A 346 14.18 -26.96 9.09
C GLN A 346 14.39 -28.47 9.02
N VAL A 347 13.61 -29.17 8.20
CA VAL A 347 13.79 -30.62 7.98
C VAL A 347 15.16 -30.90 7.40
N MET A 348 15.61 -30.13 6.41
CA MET A 348 16.93 -30.28 5.81
C MET A 348 18.06 -30.04 6.82
N ARG A 349 17.95 -29.01 7.68
CA ARG A 349 18.93 -28.75 8.76
C ARG A 349 18.94 -29.88 9.78
N ALA A 350 17.78 -30.39 10.18
CA ALA A 350 17.66 -31.52 11.11
C ALA A 350 18.28 -32.79 10.52
N LEU A 351 17.99 -33.10 9.26
CA LEU A 351 18.59 -34.24 8.54
C LEU A 351 20.10 -34.06 8.37
N HIS A 352 20.57 -32.87 7.99
CA HIS A 352 21.99 -32.62 7.82
C HIS A 352 22.77 -32.76 9.14
N GLY A 353 22.21 -32.27 10.25
CA GLY A 353 22.83 -32.42 11.57
C GLY A 353 22.70 -33.83 12.16
N GLY A 354 21.61 -34.54 11.88
CA GLY A 354 21.32 -35.87 12.41
C GLY A 354 21.90 -37.04 11.59
N LEU A 355 22.12 -36.84 10.29
CA LEU A 355 22.63 -37.86 9.35
C LEU A 355 24.02 -37.46 8.82
N VAL A 356 24.95 -37.12 9.73
CA VAL A 356 26.36 -36.91 9.37
C VAL A 356 27.05 -38.28 9.26
N PHE A 357 27.35 -38.72 8.04
CA PHE A 357 28.08 -39.97 7.79
C PHE A 357 29.58 -39.77 8.06
N ASN A 358 30.03 -40.21 9.23
CA ASN A 358 31.44 -40.15 9.60
C ASN A 358 32.22 -41.30 8.94
N PRO A 359 33.39 -41.08 8.31
CA PRO A 359 34.12 -42.10 7.55
C PRO A 359 34.87 -43.14 8.42
N ARG A 360 34.76 -43.09 9.75
CA ARG A 360 35.29 -44.12 10.68
C ARG A 360 34.14 -44.76 11.46
N PRO A 361 33.85 -46.07 11.27
CA PRO A 361 32.71 -46.71 11.90
C PRO A 361 33.05 -47.15 13.33
N GLY A 362 32.65 -46.35 14.33
CA GLY A 362 32.36 -46.89 15.66
C GLY A 362 30.97 -47.54 15.67
N PRO A 363 30.58 -48.35 16.68
CA PRO A 363 29.25 -48.94 16.75
C PRO A 363 28.21 -47.82 16.77
N VAL A 364 27.59 -47.59 15.62
CA VAL A 364 26.82 -46.38 15.39
C VAL A 364 25.46 -46.53 16.07
N SER A 365 25.17 -45.63 17.00
CA SER A 365 23.90 -45.54 17.70
C SER A 365 22.82 -44.92 16.81
N TRP A 366 22.55 -45.50 15.63
CA TRP A 366 21.58 -44.99 14.66
C TRP A 366 20.16 -44.93 15.22
N CYS A 367 19.76 -45.95 15.98
CA CYS A 367 18.44 -46.01 16.59
C CYS A 367 18.15 -44.79 17.47
N PRO A 368 18.94 -44.46 18.51
CA PRO A 368 18.66 -43.28 19.33
C PRO A 368 18.77 -41.95 18.57
N THR A 369 19.63 -41.83 17.55
CA THR A 369 19.70 -40.63 16.71
C THR A 369 18.43 -40.45 15.86
N LEU A 370 17.90 -41.55 15.30
CA LEU A 370 16.63 -41.53 14.56
C LEU A 370 15.43 -41.34 15.48
N THR A 371 15.45 -41.89 16.71
CA THR A 371 14.40 -41.64 17.72
C THR A 371 14.39 -40.18 18.16
N ALA A 372 15.57 -39.58 18.40
CA ALA A 372 15.69 -38.15 18.71
C ALA A 372 15.22 -37.26 17.54
N LEU A 373 15.48 -37.67 16.30
CA LEU A 373 14.97 -36.99 15.10
C LEU A 373 13.43 -37.11 15.04
N GLY A 374 12.87 -38.28 15.33
CA GLY A 374 11.42 -38.51 15.40
C GLY A 374 10.71 -37.73 16.51
N GLU A 375 11.31 -37.58 17.68
CA GLU A 375 10.81 -36.73 18.76
C GLU A 375 10.89 -35.23 18.42
N SER A 376 11.87 -34.83 17.60
CA SER A 376 11.93 -33.48 17.05
C SER A 376 10.85 -33.20 16.00
N ASP A 377 10.40 -34.23 15.25
CA ASP A 377 9.32 -34.13 14.24
C ASP A 377 7.91 -34.36 14.84
N GLY A 378 7.80 -35.00 16.01
CA GLY A 378 6.58 -35.05 16.85
C GLY A 378 6.06 -33.68 17.27
N ARG A 379 6.85 -32.62 17.08
CA ARG A 379 6.48 -31.20 17.24
C ARG A 379 5.52 -30.68 16.17
N ARG A 380 5.11 -31.53 15.20
CA ARG A 380 4.01 -31.26 14.25
C ARG A 380 2.61 -31.35 14.89
N THR A 381 2.45 -31.96 16.07
CA THR A 381 1.13 -32.23 16.66
C THR A 381 0.64 -31.20 17.67
N THR A 382 0.88 -29.90 17.47
CA THR A 382 0.10 -28.84 18.13
C THR A 382 -1.32 -28.68 17.52
N GLY A 383 -1.83 -29.75 16.89
CA GLY A 383 -3.20 -29.88 16.39
C GLY A 383 -4.00 -31.03 17.01
N ARG A 384 -3.46 -31.80 17.97
CA ARG A 384 -4.31 -32.65 18.84
C ARG A 384 -4.83 -31.80 20.00
N LEU A 385 -5.79 -30.94 19.67
CA LEU A 385 -6.83 -30.59 20.62
C LEU A 385 -7.38 -31.88 21.22
N SER A 386 -7.35 -31.92 22.54
CA SER A 386 -7.90 -32.93 23.42
C SER A 386 -9.34 -33.32 23.01
N THR A 387 -9.48 -34.29 22.12
CA THR A 387 -10.65 -35.16 22.07
C THR A 387 -10.42 -36.32 23.04
N SER A 388 -10.46 -36.01 24.33
CA SER A 388 -10.81 -36.98 25.36
C SER A 388 -12.25 -36.67 25.80
N ARG A 389 -13.20 -37.02 24.93
CA ARG A 389 -14.57 -37.34 25.36
C ARG A 389 -14.49 -38.72 26.01
N THR A 390 -14.61 -38.76 27.32
CA THR A 390 -15.16 -39.91 28.02
C THR A 390 -15.88 -39.39 29.25
N THR A 391 -17.16 -39.77 29.30
CA THR A 391 -18.23 -39.53 30.30
C THR A 391 -18.73 -38.11 30.46
#